data_AF-A0A139P2N0-F1
#
_entry.id   AF-A0A139P2N0-F1
#
_cell.length_a   1.000
_cell.length_b   1.000
_cell.length_c   1.000
_cell.angle_alpha   90.00
_cell.angle_beta   90.00
_cell.angle_gamma   90.00
#
_symmetry.space_group_name_H-M   'P 1'
#
loop_
_entity.id
_entity.type
_entity.pdbx_description
1 polymer ?
#
loop_
_entity_poly.entity_id
_entity_poly.type
_entity_poly.pdbx_seq_one_letter_code
_entity_poly.pdbx_strand_id
1 'polypeptide(L)' 'MPFQDYLVRERVKQAKLLLLTTDLKIYEIAEKVGFEDMNYFTQRFKQIAGVTPRQFKKGEGR' A
#
# COMPACT_ATOMS: atom_id res chain seq x y z
N MET A 1 20.70 0.57 0.05
CA MET A 1 19.28 0.91 -0.17
C MET A 1 19.13 2.41 0.09
N PRO A 2 18.64 3.19 -0.87
CA PRO A 2 18.31 4.60 -0.67
C PRO A 2 17.27 4.78 0.44
N PHE A 3 17.36 5.87 1.21
CA PHE A 3 16.39 6.19 2.27
C PHE A 3 14.94 6.20 1.77
N GLN A 4 14.72 6.72 0.56
CA GLN A 4 13.40 6.75 -0.06
C GLN A 4 12.79 5.35 -0.25
N ASP A 5 13.60 4.36 -0.67
CA ASP A 5 13.11 2.99 -0.84
C ASP A 5 12.76 2.33 0.49
N TYR A 6 13.54 2.61 1.54
CA TYR A 6 13.24 2.17 2.90
C TYR A 6 11.90 2.76 3.38
N LEU A 7 11.72 4.07 3.20
CA LEU A 7 10.49 4.76 3.58
C LEU A 7 9.27 4.20 2.83
N VAL A 8 9.39 3.98 1.51
CA VAL A 8 8.31 3.39 0.70
C VAL A 8 7.96 1.98 1.21
N ARG A 9 8.95 1.16 1.57
CA ARG A 9 8.70 -0.17 2.15
C ARG A 9 7.95 -0.10 3.46
N GLU A 10 8.33 0.80 4.36
CA GLU A 10 7.63 0.97 5.64
C GLU A 10 6.20 1.48 5.44
N ARG A 11 5.98 2.44 4.53
CA ARG A 11 4.64 2.91 4.19
C ARG A 11 3.76 1.80 3.62
N VAL A 12 4.30 0.96 2.73
CA VAL A 12 3.57 -0.21 2.20
C VAL A 12 3.26 -1.23 3.28
N LYS A 13 4.16 -1.45 4.24
CA LYS A 13 3.91 -2.32 5.40
C LYS A 13 2.72 -1.82 6.23
N GLN A 14 2.66 -0.53 6.52
CA GLN A 14 1.52 0.09 7.21
C GLN A 14 0.23 0.01 6.37
N ALA A 15 0.33 0.22 5.05
CA ALA A 15 -0.81 0.11 4.15
C ALA A 15 -1.41 -1.30 4.16
N LYS A 16 -0.58 -2.35 4.20
CA LYS A 16 -1.05 -3.75 4.31
C LYS A 16 -1.87 -3.96 5.58
N LEU A 17 -1.43 -3.43 6.71
CA LEU A 17 -2.17 -3.52 7.97
C LEU A 17 -3.54 -2.85 7.83
N LEU A 18 -3.58 -1.60 7.37
CA LEU A 18 -4.83 -0.84 7.22
C LEU A 18 -5.80 -1.49 6.23
N LEU A 19 -5.31 -2.11 5.15
CA LEU A 19 -6.14 -2.83 4.19
C LEU A 19 -6.82 -4.06 4.80
N LEU A 20 -6.26 -4.65 5.85
CA LEU A 20 -6.79 -5.85 6.52
C LEU A 20 -7.61 -5.52 7.75
N THR A 21 -7.35 -4.39 8.41
CA THR A 21 -7.93 -4.08 9.72
C THR A 21 -8.95 -2.94 9.69
N THR A 22 -9.19 -2.33 8.52
CA THR A 22 -10.11 -1.20 8.39
C THR A 22 -10.98 -1.29 7.14
N ASP A 23 -12.12 -0.60 7.18
CA ASP A 23 -13.01 -0.46 6.02
C ASP A 23 -12.65 0.72 5.11
N LEU A 24 -11.57 1.45 5.40
CA LEU A 24 -11.13 2.62 4.64
C LEU A 24 -10.98 2.30 3.15
N LYS A 25 -11.36 3.26 2.31
CA LYS A 25 -11.14 3.20 0.88
C LYS A 25 -9.64 3.26 0.59
N ILE A 26 -9.25 2.66 -0.53
CA ILE A 26 -7.82 2.51 -0.86
C ILE A 26 -7.11 3.87 -0.98
N TYR A 27 -7.78 4.90 -1.50
CA TYR A 27 -7.20 6.25 -1.58
C TYR A 27 -6.98 6.87 -0.20
N GLU A 28 -7.90 6.66 0.75
CA GLU A 28 -7.76 7.15 2.14
C GLU A 28 -6.56 6.48 2.81
N ILE A 29 -6.32 5.20 2.54
CA ILE A 29 -5.15 4.48 3.03
C ILE A 29 -3.86 5.05 2.40
N ALA A 30 -3.87 5.33 1.10
CA ALA A 30 -2.72 5.92 0.40
C ALA A 30 -2.32 7.27 1.00
N GLU A 31 -3.28 8.16 1.20
CA GLU A 31 -3.07 9.46 1.84
C GLU A 31 -2.56 9.29 3.28
N LYS A 32 -3.18 8.38 4.05
CA LYS A 32 -2.85 8.14 5.46
C LYS A 32 -1.45 7.55 5.67
N VAL A 33 -0.92 6.82 4.69
CA VAL A 33 0.47 6.32 4.69
C VAL A 33 1.44 7.25 3.95
N GLY A 34 0.99 8.45 3.58
CA GLY A 34 1.85 9.52 3.05
C GLY A 34 2.17 9.43 1.56
N PHE A 35 1.31 8.78 0.77
CA PHE A 35 1.38 8.86 -0.69
C PHE A 35 0.43 9.95 -1.19
N GLU A 36 0.99 10.92 -1.91
CA GLU A 36 0.24 11.99 -2.57
C GLU A 36 -0.37 11.51 -3.89
N ASP A 37 0.33 10.62 -4.60
CA ASP A 37 -0.13 10.06 -5.88
C ASP A 37 -0.59 8.61 -5.72
N MET A 38 -1.85 8.39 -6.08
CA MET A 38 -2.53 7.09 -5.98
C MET A 38 -1.99 6.06 -7.00
N ASN A 39 -1.56 6.49 -8.18
CA ASN A 39 -0.96 5.60 -9.18
C ASN A 39 0.41 5.11 -8.69
N TYR A 40 1.21 6.02 -8.13
CA TYR A 40 2.50 5.72 -7.53
C TYR A 40 2.37 4.76 -6.35
N PHE A 41 1.39 5.00 -5.45
CA PHE A 41 1.08 4.06 -4.37
C PHE A 41 0.73 2.67 -4.92
N THR A 42 -0.19 2.59 -5.89
CA THR A 42 -0.60 1.30 -6.48
C THR A 42 0.58 0.55 -7.09
N GLN A 43 1.43 1.26 -7.84
CA GLN A 43 2.60 0.69 -8.48
C GLN A 43 3.62 0.18 -7.44
N ARG A 44 3.96 1.00 -6.44
CA ARG A 44 4.92 0.62 -5.39
C ARG A 44 4.39 -0.50 -4.50
N PHE A 45 3.11 -0.44 -4.14
CA PHE A 45 2.47 -1.50 -3.38
C PHE A 45 2.54 -2.82 -4.17
N LYS A 46 2.17 -2.82 -5.45
CA LYS A 46 2.24 -4.03 -6.29
C LYS A 46 3.67 -4.57 -6.42
N GLN A 47 4.66 -3.69 -6.62
CA GLN A 47 6.07 -4.09 -6.70
C GLN A 47 6.55 -4.78 -5.41
N ILE A 48 6.09 -4.31 -4.24
CA ILE A 48 6.56 -4.80 -2.93
C ILE A 48 5.70 -5.97 -2.40
N ALA A 49 4.40 -5.97 -2.70
CA ALA A 49 3.44 -6.95 -2.19
C ALA A 49 3.11 -8.07 -3.20
N GLY A 50 3.50 -7.93 -4.46
CA GLY A 50 3.18 -8.87 -5.54
C GLY A 50 1.79 -8.68 -6.16
N VAL A 51 0.85 -8.06 -5.43
CA VAL A 51 -0.54 -7.84 -5.85
C VAL A 51 -0.95 -6.38 -5.64
N THR A 52 -2.00 -5.92 -6.33
CA THR A 52 -2.51 -4.55 -6.13
C THR A 52 -3.14 -4.38 -4.73
N PRO A 53 -3.23 -3.14 -4.20
CA PRO A 53 -3.93 -2.88 -2.92
C PRO A 53 -5.37 -3.43 -2.91
N ARG A 54 -6.07 -3.36 -4.04
CA ARG A 54 -7.44 -3.85 -4.19
C ARG A 54 -7.53 -5.38 -4.10
N GLN A 55 -6.64 -6.08 -4.80
CA GLN A 55 -6.55 -7.54 -4.71
C GLN A 55 -6.19 -7.98 -3.29
N PHE A 56 -5.24 -7.28 -2.67
CA PHE A 56 -4.83 -7.54 -1.29
C PHE A 56 -5.99 -7.39 -0.30
N LYS A 57 -6.77 -6.30 -0.40
CA LYS A 57 -7.96 -6.06 0.47
C LYS A 57 -9.04 -7.14 0.29
N LYS A 58 -9.21 -7.65 -0.94
CA LYS A 58 -10.18 -8.72 -1.24
C LYS A 58 -9.72 -10.12 -0.83
N GLY A 59 -8.47 -10.29 -0.38
CA GLY A 59 -7.91 -11.60 -0.06
C GLY A 59 -7.51 -12.43 -1.30
N GLU A 60 -7.43 -11.82 -2.49
CA GLU A 60 -7.06 -12.46 -3.76
C GLU A 60 -5.54 -12.71 -3.90
N GLY A 61 -4.78 -12.65 -2.80
CA GLY A 61 -3.33 -12.82 -2.76
C GLY A 61 -2.85 -13.87 -1.76
N ARG A 62 -3.71 -14.86 -1.45
CA ARG A 62 -3.36 -16.04 -0.65
C ARG A 62 -2.89 -17.17 -1.55
#